data_AF-A0A3S5AJZ3-F1
#
_entry.id   AF-A0A3S5AJZ3-F1
#
_cell.length_a   1.000
_cell.length_b   1.000
_cell.length_c   1.000
_cell.angle_alpha   90.00
_cell.angle_beta   90.00
_cell.angle_gamma   90.00
#
_symmetry.space_group_name_H-M   'P 1'
#
loop_
_entity.id
_entity.type
_entity.pdbx_description
1 polymer ?
#
loop_
_entity_poly.entity_id
_entity_poly.type
_entity_poly.pdbx_seq_one_letter_code
_entity_poly.pdbx_strand_id
1 'polypeptide(L)'
;MIFANRMLCGFCSKEQAYSSAGSCIECKRSILGGSNTTHWEGGKGCRNKNRMSRKDPKKYSNQAKTIPKKNTGQKKAGRTK
;
A
#
# COMPACT_ATOMS: atom_id res chain seq x y z
N MET A 1 3.94 -4.76 -31.62
CA MET A 1 3.43 -5.10 -30.27
C MET A 1 2.34 -4.11 -29.91
N ILE A 2 1.21 -4.59 -29.40
CA ILE A 2 0.09 -3.75 -28.95
C ILE A 2 0.19 -3.63 -27.43
N PHE A 3 0.21 -2.40 -26.91
CA PHE A 3 0.22 -2.12 -25.48
C PHE A 3 -1.14 -1.57 -25.03
N ALA A 4 -1.52 -1.83 -23.78
CA ALA A 4 -2.75 -1.31 -23.21
C ALA A 4 -2.63 0.19 -22.94
N ASN A 5 -3.48 0.99 -23.60
CA ASN A 5 -3.49 2.46 -23.44
C ASN A 5 -4.39 2.94 -22.29
N ARG A 6 -5.16 2.05 -21.65
CA ARG A 6 -6.13 2.38 -20.59
C ARG A 6 -5.92 1.49 -19.36
N MET A 7 -6.23 2.03 -18.18
CA MET A 7 -6.21 1.34 -16.90
C MET A 7 -7.48 1.62 -16.10
N LEU A 8 -7.87 0.68 -15.23
CA LEU A 8 -8.94 0.88 -14.23
C LEU A 8 -8.31 1.22 -12.87
N CYS A 9 -8.81 2.25 -12.21
CA CYS A 9 -8.38 2.58 -10.85
C CYS A 9 -9.04 1.62 -9.83
N GLY A 10 -8.24 0.86 -9.10
CA GLY A 10 -8.73 -0.04 -8.04
C GLY A 10 -9.38 0.64 -6.82
N PHE A 11 -9.36 1.99 -6.74
CA PHE A 11 -9.94 2.73 -5.61
C PHE A 11 -11.29 3.37 -5.92
N CYS A 12 -11.47 3.92 -7.11
CA CYS A 12 -12.71 4.60 -7.51
C CYS A 12 -13.40 3.94 -8.71
N SER A 13 -12.87 2.81 -9.19
CA SER A 13 -13.42 2.01 -10.29
C SER A 13 -13.61 2.78 -11.61
N LYS A 14 -12.95 3.93 -11.77
CA LYS A 14 -12.98 4.72 -13.02
C LYS A 14 -11.89 4.26 -13.99
N GLU A 15 -12.22 4.30 -15.27
CA GLU A 15 -11.28 4.06 -16.36
C GLU A 15 -10.54 5.34 -16.74
N GLN A 16 -9.23 5.24 -16.95
CA GLN A 16 -8.36 6.37 -17.28
C GLN A 16 -7.26 5.95 -18.27
N ALA A 17 -6.65 6.92 -18.94
CA ALA A 17 -5.46 6.67 -19.75
C ALA A 17 -4.33 6.10 -18.89
N TYR A 18 -3.57 5.16 -19.44
CA TYR A 18 -2.40 4.61 -18.76
C TYR A 18 -1.36 5.71 -18.58
N SER A 19 -0.94 5.94 -17.34
CA SER A 19 0.08 6.91 -16.96
C SER A 19 1.14 6.20 -16.12
N SER A 20 2.40 6.36 -16.51
CA SER A 20 3.56 5.79 -15.81
C SER A 20 3.73 6.33 -14.38
N ALA A 21 3.14 7.50 -14.08
CA ALA A 21 3.13 8.07 -12.73
C ALA A 21 2.28 7.26 -11.74
N GLY A 22 1.40 6.37 -12.24
CA GLY A 22 0.70 5.40 -11.41
C GLY A 22 -0.36 5.94 -10.48
N SER A 23 -0.74 7.22 -10.59
CA SER A 23 -1.80 7.83 -9.81
C SER A 23 -3.11 7.93 -10.60
N CYS A 24 -4.23 7.84 -9.90
CA CYS A 24 -5.52 8.09 -10.51
C CYS A 24 -5.72 9.58 -10.79
N ILE A 25 -6.19 9.96 -11.96
CA ILE A 25 -6.47 11.36 -12.33
C ILE A 25 -7.59 11.92 -11.44
N GLU A 26 -8.61 11.09 -11.20
CA GLU A 26 -9.80 11.49 -10.44
C GLU A 26 -9.53 11.53 -8.94
N CYS A 27 -9.20 10.38 -8.35
CA CYS A 27 -9.10 10.26 -6.90
C CYS A 27 -7.69 10.53 -6.35
N LYS A 28 -6.71 10.80 -7.24
CA LYS A 28 -5.31 11.14 -6.91
C LYS A 28 -4.59 10.10 -6.05
N ARG A 29 -5.17 8.91 -5.88
CA ARG A 29 -4.57 7.80 -5.16
C ARG A 29 -3.56 7.09 -6.05
N SER A 30 -2.39 6.81 -5.51
CA SER A 30 -1.35 6.04 -6.18
C SER A 30 -1.74 4.57 -6.24
N ILE A 31 -1.95 4.06 -7.45
CA ILE A 31 -2.23 2.67 -7.80
C ILE A 31 -0.94 1.85 -7.72
N LEU A 32 0.21 2.44 -8.05
CA LEU A 32 1.53 1.80 -7.98
C LEU A 32 2.16 1.81 -6.56
N GLY A 33 1.43 2.27 -5.54
CA GLY A 33 1.94 2.53 -4.18
C GLY A 33 1.71 1.44 -3.15
N GLY A 34 1.38 0.20 -3.56
CA GLY A 34 1.29 -0.93 -2.65
C GLY A 34 2.68 -1.46 -2.33
N SER A 35 3.04 -1.54 -1.05
CA SER A 35 4.25 -2.23 -0.57
C SER A 35 4.51 -3.54 -1.33
N ASN A 36 5.77 -3.91 -1.56
CA ASN A 36 6.25 -5.18 -2.14
C ASN A 36 5.81 -6.41 -1.32
N THR A 37 4.51 -6.58 -1.15
CA THR A 37 3.89 -7.61 -0.36
C THR A 37 3.03 -8.39 -1.32
N THR A 38 3.20 -9.69 -1.34
CA THR A 38 2.42 -10.64 -2.14
C THR A 38 0.93 -10.67 -1.81
N HIS A 39 0.47 -9.83 -0.87
CA HIS A 39 -0.90 -9.80 -0.37
C HIS A 39 -1.57 -8.48 -0.77
N TRP A 40 -2.83 -8.58 -1.22
CA TRP A 40 -3.72 -7.44 -1.47
C TRP A 40 -3.80 -6.57 -0.20
N GLU A 41 -3.77 -5.24 -0.35
CA GLU A 41 -3.72 -4.25 0.76
C GLU A 41 -2.53 -4.40 1.74
N GLY A 42 -1.37 -4.88 1.30
CA GLY A 42 -0.23 -4.98 2.22
C GLY A 42 -0.34 -6.13 3.23
N GLY A 43 -1.27 -7.07 3.03
CA GLY A 43 -1.56 -8.15 3.97
C GLY A 43 -2.46 -7.76 5.15
N LYS A 44 -3.01 -6.54 5.15
CA LYS A 44 -3.95 -6.07 6.19
C LYS A 44 -5.38 -6.58 5.99
N GLY A 45 -5.84 -6.76 4.75
CA GLY A 45 -7.22 -7.13 4.45
C GLY A 45 -7.64 -8.54 4.89
N CYS A 46 -6.73 -9.52 4.86
CA CYS A 46 -7.08 -10.93 5.10
C CYS A 46 -6.87 -11.41 6.56
N ARG A 47 -6.32 -10.59 7.46
CA ARG A 47 -5.92 -11.03 8.82
C ARG A 47 -6.29 -10.02 9.89
N ASN A 48 -7.58 -9.93 10.23
CA ASN A 48 -8.02 -9.19 11.41
C ASN A 48 -7.85 -10.02 12.69
N LYS A 49 -6.83 -9.71 13.50
CA LYS A 49 -6.51 -10.44 14.75
C LYS A 49 -7.69 -10.55 15.73
N ASN A 50 -8.58 -9.55 15.76
CA ASN A 50 -9.76 -9.55 16.65
C ASN A 50 -10.79 -10.60 16.21
N ARG A 51 -10.92 -10.83 14.90
CA ARG A 51 -11.85 -11.80 14.31
C ARG A 51 -11.22 -13.18 14.10
N MET A 52 -9.91 -13.32 14.23
CA MET A 52 -9.22 -14.61 14.12
C MET A 52 -9.57 -15.51 15.31
N SER A 53 -9.73 -16.81 15.03
CA SER A 53 -9.90 -17.85 16.04
C SER A 53 -8.74 -17.88 17.01
N ARG A 54 -9.02 -18.17 18.29
CA ARG A 54 -7.96 -18.35 19.32
C ARG A 54 -7.04 -19.54 19.02
N LYS A 55 -7.53 -20.53 18.27
CA LYS A 55 -6.76 -21.73 17.88
C LYS A 55 -5.88 -21.50 16.63
N ASP A 56 -5.98 -20.34 15.99
CA ASP A 56 -5.19 -20.05 14.80
C ASP A 56 -3.72 -19.78 15.17
N PRO A 57 -2.75 -20.54 14.63
CA PRO A 57 -1.34 -20.43 14.99
C PRO A 57 -0.72 -19.08 14.59
N LYS A 58 -1.31 -18.36 13.63
CA LYS A 58 -0.82 -17.05 13.16
C LYS A 58 -1.39 -15.88 13.97
N LYS A 59 -2.39 -16.07 14.84
CA LYS A 59 -3.01 -14.98 15.63
C LYS A 59 -2.03 -14.28 16.56
N TYR A 60 -1.21 -15.06 17.26
CA TYR A 60 -0.22 -14.58 18.23
C TYR A 60 1.21 -14.60 17.66
N SER A 61 1.37 -15.01 16.40
CA SER A 61 2.66 -14.97 15.72
C SER A 61 3.14 -13.52 15.53
N ASN A 62 4.43 -13.28 15.74
CA ASN A 62 5.10 -11.98 15.58
C ASN A 62 4.70 -10.87 16.57
N GLN A 63 4.05 -11.18 17.71
CA GLN A 63 3.73 -10.17 18.72
C GLN A 63 4.96 -9.58 19.43
N ALA A 64 6.04 -10.35 19.54
CA ALA A 64 7.27 -9.95 20.22
C ALA A 64 8.32 -9.29 19.30
N LYS A 65 8.00 -9.02 18.03
CA LYS A 65 8.96 -8.32 17.15
C LYS A 65 8.95 -6.84 17.50
N THR A 66 10.06 -6.35 18.05
CA THR A 66 10.35 -4.92 18.16
C THR A 66 10.18 -4.29 16.78
N ILE A 67 9.31 -3.29 16.68
CA ILE A 67 9.13 -2.54 15.44
C ILE A 67 10.49 -1.86 15.17
N PRO A 68 11.21 -2.20 14.08
CA PRO A 68 12.42 -1.46 13.76
C PRO A 68 12.02 0.00 13.57
N LYS A 69 12.67 0.92 14.29
CA LYS A 69 12.51 2.36 14.07
C LYS A 69 12.90 2.63 12.61
N LYS A 70 11.90 2.69 11.74
CA LYS A 70 12.07 3.14 10.36
C LYS A 70 12.62 4.56 10.47
N ASN A 71 13.84 4.80 9.99
CA ASN A 71 14.40 6.14 9.89
C ASN A 71 13.48 6.95 8.95
N THR A 72 12.51 7.65 9.53
CA THR A 72 11.77 8.69 8.81
C THR A 72 12.78 9.79 8.58
N GLY A 73 13.37 9.79 7.38
CA GLY A 73 14.35 10.78 6.96
C GLY A 73 13.88 12.17 7.36
N GLN A 74 14.66 12.80 8.25
CA GLN A 74 14.47 14.19 8.65
C GLN A 74 14.50 15.03 7.37
N LYS A 75 13.34 15.53 6.92
CA LYS A 75 13.32 16.63 5.96
C LYS A 75 13.91 17.83 6.70
N LYS A 76 15.19 18.12 6.49
CA LYS A 76 15.80 19.38 6.91
C LYS A 76 15.06 20.49 6.16
N ALA A 77 14.21 21.22 6.87
CA ALA A 77 13.66 22.47 6.35
C ALA A 77 14.85 23.41 6.11
N GLY A 78 15.01 23.82 4.85
CA GLY A 78 16.02 24.78 4.45
C GLY A 78 15.86 26.07 5.24
N ARG A 79 16.98 26.54 5.78
CA ARG A 79 17.14 27.85 6.40
C ARG A 79 17.06 28.90 5.28
N THR A 80 15.97 29.66 5.23
CA THR A 80 15.89 30.86 4.40
C THR A 80 16.78 31.94 5.03
N LYS A 81 17.63 32.57 4.22
CA LYS A 81 18.39 33.78 4.56
C LYS A 81 17.60 34.98 4.07
#